data_AF-A0A9P0JB18-F1
#
_entry.id   AF-A0A9P0JB18-F1
#
_cell.length_a   1.000
_cell.length_b   1.000
_cell.length_c   1.000
_cell.angle_alpha   90.00
_cell.angle_beta   90.00
_cell.angle_gamma   90.00
#
_symmetry.space_group_name_H-M   'P 1'
#
loop_
_entity.id
_entity.type
_entity.pdbx_description
1 polymer ?
#
loop_
_entity_poly.entity_id
_entity_poly.type
_entity_poly.pdbx_seq_one_letter_code
_entity_poly.pdbx_strand_id
1 'polypeptide(L)'
;MHECAAKCCYDTESSMENVQQCVERCSKPVNKAQSYVQSELERLQNRLQRCVMDCNDQIKDKMPANPNEDQIAKYTGEFERCAIKCVDSSLGTLPSLFKTIKSVLAKGAPDV
;
A
#
# COMPACT_ATOMS: atom_id res chain seq x y z
N MET A 1 21.34 -0.83 9.20
CA MET A 1 21.88 -0.05 8.06
C MET A 1 23.10 0.76 8.48
N HIS A 2 22.95 1.82 9.29
CA HIS A 2 24.04 2.76 9.57
C HIS A 2 25.26 2.15 10.27
N GLU A 3 25.06 1.27 11.26
CA GLU A 3 26.19 0.57 11.91
C GLU A 3 26.97 -0.32 10.92
N CYS A 4 26.26 -0.98 9.99
CA CYS A 4 26.88 -1.77 8.92
C CYS A 4 27.69 -0.87 7.99
N ALA A 5 27.12 0.25 7.55
CA ALA A 5 27.81 1.20 6.68
C ALA A 5 29.05 1.81 7.34
N ALA A 6 28.98 2.13 8.64
CA ALA A 6 30.13 2.63 9.39
C ALA A 6 31.29 1.62 9.41
N LYS A 7 30.99 0.32 9.58
CA LYS A 7 31.99 -0.75 9.50
C LYS A 7 32.66 -0.84 8.13
N CYS A 8 31.91 -0.62 7.05
CA CYS A 8 32.48 -0.54 5.70
C CYS A 8 33.48 0.62 5.57
N CYS A 9 33.19 1.77 6.18
CA CYS A 9 34.03 2.97 6.10
C CYS A 9 35.34 2.88 6.91
N TYR A 10 35.46 1.92 7.84
CA TYR A 10 36.71 1.67 8.57
C TYR A 10 37.71 0.82 7.78
N ASP A 11 37.31 0.26 6.63
CA ASP A 11 38.22 -0.47 5.75
C ASP A 11 39.10 0.51 4.96
N THR A 12 40.37 0.58 5.35
CA THR A 12 41.39 1.42 4.71
C THR A 12 42.21 0.69 3.65
N GLU A 13 42.06 -0.63 3.54
CA GLU A 13 42.83 -1.48 2.62
C GLU A 13 42.10 -1.65 1.28
N SER A 14 40.76 -1.65 1.32
CA SER A 14 39.93 -1.76 0.12
C SER A 14 39.91 -0.48 -0.71
N SER A 15 39.66 -0.63 -2.02
CA SER A 15 39.36 0.50 -2.88
C SER A 15 38.08 1.22 -2.45
N MET A 16 37.99 2.52 -2.78
CA MET A 16 36.80 3.33 -2.54
C MET A 16 35.53 2.73 -3.16
N GLU A 17 35.65 2.09 -4.33
CA GLU A 17 34.54 1.41 -5.01
C GLU A 17 34.01 0.22 -4.21
N ASN A 18 34.91 -0.59 -3.62
CA ASN A 18 34.52 -1.71 -2.77
C ASN A 18 33.84 -1.23 -1.48
N VAL A 19 34.34 -0.16 -0.87
CA VAL A 19 33.71 0.47 0.31
C VAL A 19 32.30 0.96 -0.03
N GLN A 20 32.14 1.63 -1.17
CA GLN A 20 30.82 2.10 -1.64
C GLN A 20 29.85 0.93 -1.85
N GLN A 21 30.30 -0.14 -2.50
CA GLN A 21 29.47 -1.33 -2.71
C GLN A 21 29.07 -2.01 -1.38
N CYS A 22 29.97 -2.00 -0.38
CA CYS A 22 29.66 -2.49 0.97
C CYS A 22 28.55 -1.66 1.62
N VAL A 23 28.64 -0.32 1.55
CA VAL A 23 27.62 0.59 2.08
C VAL A 23 26.26 0.38 1.39
N GLU A 24 26.24 0.19 0.07
CA GLU A 24 25.02 -0.12 -0.67
C GLU A 24 24.38 -1.44 -0.23
N ARG A 25 25.17 -2.48 0.05
CA ARG A 25 24.64 -3.75 0.59
C ARG A 25 23.98 -3.55 1.94
N CYS A 26 24.47 -2.63 2.77
CA CYS A 26 23.88 -2.32 4.07
C CYS A 26 22.50 -1.64 3.98
N SER A 27 22.17 -0.99 2.85
CA SER A 27 20.86 -0.35 2.62
C SER A 27 19.83 -1.29 2.00
N LYS A 28 20.27 -2.33 1.28
CA LYS A 28 19.36 -3.31 0.63
C LYS A 28 18.23 -3.82 1.54
N PRO A 29 18.48 -4.27 2.79
CA PRO A 29 17.41 -4.84 3.61
C PRO A 29 16.29 -3.84 3.95
N VAL A 30 16.65 -2.59 4.24
CA VAL A 30 15.64 -1.57 4.56
C VAL A 30 14.91 -1.11 3.30
N ASN A 31 15.59 -1.02 2.17
CA ASN A 31 14.97 -0.66 0.90
C ASN A 31 13.94 -1.72 0.50
N LYS A 32 14.28 -3.02 0.61
CA LYS A 32 13.34 -4.12 0.40
C LYS A 32 12.14 -4.04 1.35
N ALA A 33 12.38 -3.79 2.64
CA ALA A 33 11.31 -3.63 3.63
C ALA A 33 10.37 -2.46 3.27
N GLN A 34 10.93 -1.32 2.85
CA GLN A 34 10.17 -0.15 2.43
C GLN A 34 9.33 -0.46 1.18
N SER A 35 9.92 -1.05 0.14
CA SER A 35 9.20 -1.45 -1.08
C SER A 35 8.07 -2.42 -0.79
N TYR A 36 8.28 -3.38 0.12
CA TYR A 36 7.24 -4.31 0.53
C TYR A 36 6.09 -3.66 1.29
N VAL A 37 6.37 -2.74 2.21
CA VAL A 37 5.30 -1.99 2.90
C VAL A 37 4.53 -1.13 1.90
N GLN A 38 5.22 -0.48 0.96
CA GLN A 38 4.59 0.33 -0.08
C GLN A 38 3.65 -0.52 -0.95
N SER A 39 4.08 -1.69 -1.42
CA SER A 39 3.24 -2.56 -2.26
C SER A 39 2.01 -3.08 -1.53
N GLU A 40 2.13 -3.41 -0.24
CA GLU A 40 0.99 -3.83 0.59
C GLU A 40 -0.04 -2.70 0.77
N LEU A 41 0.42 -1.46 0.93
CA LEU A 41 -0.44 -0.28 0.99
C LEU A 41 -1.10 0.04 -0.35
N GLU A 42 -0.35 -0.04 -1.46
CA GLU A 42 -0.89 0.11 -2.81
C GLU A 42 -1.96 -0.95 -3.09
N ARG A 43 -1.75 -2.20 -2.68
CA ARG A 43 -2.74 -3.26 -2.81
C ARG A 43 -4.03 -2.94 -2.07
N LEU A 44 -3.93 -2.41 -0.85
CA LEU A 44 -5.08 -1.97 -0.07
C LEU A 44 -5.82 -0.81 -0.77
N GLN A 45 -5.09 0.21 -1.21
CA GLN A 45 -5.65 1.37 -1.91
C GLN A 45 -6.36 0.97 -3.20
N ASN A 46 -5.74 0.11 -4.01
CA ASN A 46 -6.32 -0.43 -5.24
C ASN A 46 -7.62 -1.19 -4.97
N ARG A 47 -7.69 -1.93 -3.86
CA ARG A 47 -8.90 -2.67 -3.47
C ARG A 47 -10.02 -1.72 -3.05
N LEU A 48 -9.70 -0.65 -2.32
CA LEU A 48 -10.65 0.40 -1.96
C LEU A 48 -11.18 1.13 -3.21
N GLN A 49 -10.29 1.57 -4.10
CA GLN A 49 -10.66 2.27 -5.34
C GLN A 49 -11.58 1.43 -6.21
N ARG A 50 -11.28 0.14 -6.41
CA ARG A 50 -12.15 -0.78 -7.15
C ARG A 50 -13.52 -0.92 -6.49
N CYS A 51 -13.58 -1.07 -5.17
CA CYS A 51 -14.85 -1.17 -4.45
C CYS A 51 -15.73 0.07 -4.66
N VAL A 52 -15.15 1.28 -4.61
CA VAL A 52 -15.88 2.53 -4.85
C VAL A 52 -16.31 2.64 -6.32
N MET A 53 -15.49 2.16 -7.26
CA MET A 53 -15.85 2.09 -8.68
C MET A 53 -17.05 1.16 -8.90
N ASP A 54 -17.06 -0.01 -8.26
CA ASP A 54 -18.19 -0.94 -8.31
C ASP A 54 -19.47 -0.30 -7.75
N CYS A 55 -19.38 0.50 -6.69
CA CYS A 55 -20.50 1.28 -6.17
C CYS A 55 -21.04 2.26 -7.22
N ASN A 56 -20.16 2.97 -7.93
CA ASN A 56 -20.55 3.92 -8.96
C ASN A 56 -21.23 3.21 -10.15
N ASP A 57 -20.69 2.07 -10.58
CA ASP A 57 -21.25 1.30 -11.70
C ASP A 57 -22.64 0.75 -11.34
N GLN A 58 -22.83 0.24 -10.12
CA GLN A 58 -24.15 -0.19 -9.64
C GLN A 58 -25.19 0.93 -9.61
N ILE A 59 -24.76 2.18 -9.41
CA ILE A 59 -25.67 3.33 -9.45
C ILE A 59 -26.00 3.71 -10.88
N LYS A 60 -25.01 3.72 -11.77
CA LYS A 60 -25.22 3.96 -13.21
C LYS A 60 -26.17 2.94 -13.83
N ASP A 61 -26.07 1.68 -13.45
CA ASP A 61 -26.96 0.61 -13.95
C ASP A 61 -28.42 0.81 -13.54
N LYS A 62 -28.67 1.48 -12.41
CA LYS A 62 -30.02 1.74 -11.88
C LYS A 62 -30.57 3.11 -12.27
N MET A 63 -29.71 4.05 -12.62
CA MET A 63 -30.09 5.44 -12.86
C MET A 63 -30.74 5.55 -14.25
N PRO A 64 -31.94 6.16 -14.36
CA PRO A 64 -32.54 6.38 -15.66
C PRO A 64 -31.74 7.41 -16.46
N ALA A 65 -31.84 7.37 -17.80
CA ALA A 65 -31.07 8.25 -18.69
C ALA A 65 -31.35 9.76 -18.49
N ASN A 66 -32.51 10.11 -17.91
CA ASN A 66 -32.86 11.49 -17.58
C ASN A 66 -33.47 11.53 -16.16
N PRO A 67 -32.65 11.51 -15.11
CA PRO A 67 -33.12 11.50 -13.74
C PRO A 67 -33.59 12.89 -13.30
N ASN A 68 -34.64 12.94 -12.49
CA ASN A 68 -35.04 14.18 -11.80
C ASN A 68 -34.19 14.41 -10.53
N GLU A 69 -34.34 15.57 -9.89
CA GLU A 69 -33.58 15.92 -8.68
C GLU A 69 -33.75 14.91 -7.54
N ASP A 70 -34.97 14.42 -7.30
CA ASP A 70 -35.25 13.42 -6.26
C ASP A 70 -34.52 12.10 -6.52
N GLN A 71 -34.48 11.65 -7.77
CA GLN A 71 -33.75 10.46 -8.18
C GLN A 71 -32.24 10.66 -8.03
N ILE A 72 -31.71 11.82 -8.43
CA ILE A 72 -30.30 12.16 -8.25
C ILE A 72 -29.94 12.09 -6.75
N ALA A 73 -30.71 12.77 -5.89
CA ALA A 73 -30.46 12.77 -4.45
C ALA A 73 -30.53 11.35 -3.85
N LYS A 74 -31.52 10.55 -4.25
CA LYS A 74 -31.65 9.15 -3.82
C LYS A 74 -30.42 8.32 -4.19
N TYR A 75 -30.00 8.38 -5.46
CA TYR A 75 -28.89 7.58 -5.97
C TYR A 75 -27.53 8.05 -5.44
N THR A 76 -27.34 9.35 -5.21
CA THR A 76 -26.17 9.89 -4.48
C THR A 76 -26.12 9.32 -3.07
N GLY A 77 -27.24 9.31 -2.33
CA GLY A 77 -27.27 8.71 -1.00
C GLY A 77 -27.01 7.19 -1.00
N GLU A 78 -27.45 6.47 -2.04
CA GLU A 78 -27.11 5.05 -2.22
C GLU A 78 -25.62 4.84 -2.49
N PHE A 79 -25.02 5.68 -3.34
CA PHE A 79 -23.58 5.67 -3.62
C PHE A 79 -22.77 5.90 -2.33
N GLU A 80 -23.10 6.94 -1.56
CA GLU A 80 -22.40 7.29 -0.32
C GLU A 80 -22.43 6.15 0.69
N ARG A 81 -23.61 5.55 0.91
CA ARG A 81 -23.75 4.38 1.80
C ARG A 81 -22.94 3.19 1.33
N CYS A 82 -22.81 2.98 0.01
CA CYS A 82 -21.97 1.94 -0.56
C CYS A 82 -20.48 2.24 -0.34
N ALA A 83 -20.04 3.48 -0.62
CA ALA A 83 -18.67 3.92 -0.44
C ALA A 83 -18.21 3.83 1.02
N ILE A 84 -19.08 4.19 1.98
CA ILE A 84 -18.80 4.01 3.42
C ILE A 84 -18.51 2.54 3.75
N LYS A 85 -19.31 1.60 3.23
CA LYS A 85 -19.05 0.16 3.43
C LYS A 85 -17.72 -0.29 2.83
N CYS A 86 -17.29 0.29 1.71
CA CYS A 86 -15.96 0.02 1.14
C CYS A 86 -14.84 0.47 2.08
N VAL A 87 -14.99 1.64 2.71
CA VAL A 87 -14.03 2.16 3.70
C VAL A 87 -14.04 1.28 4.95
N ASP A 88 -15.20 0.95 5.51
CA ASP A 88 -15.33 0.11 6.70
C ASP A 88 -14.68 -1.27 6.48
N SER A 89 -14.94 -1.88 5.32
CA SER A 89 -14.32 -3.15 4.92
C SER A 89 -12.79 -3.03 4.83
N SER A 90 -12.30 -1.93 4.24
CA SER A 90 -10.85 -1.66 4.12
C SER A 90 -10.21 -1.48 5.50
N LEU A 91 -10.83 -0.70 6.39
CA LEU A 91 -10.39 -0.50 7.77
C LEU A 91 -10.37 -1.82 8.54
N GLY A 92 -11.39 -2.67 8.36
CA GLY A 92 -11.46 -4.00 8.96
C GLY A 92 -10.30 -4.93 8.56
N THR A 93 -9.68 -4.69 7.39
CA THR A 93 -8.50 -5.47 6.95
C THR A 93 -7.17 -4.92 7.46
N LEU A 94 -7.10 -3.70 7.99
CA LEU A 94 -5.85 -3.10 8.47
C LEU A 94 -5.15 -3.93 9.56
N PRO A 95 -5.85 -4.45 10.59
CA PRO A 95 -5.18 -5.23 11.64
C PRO A 95 -4.49 -6.49 11.09
N SER A 96 -5.13 -7.21 10.16
CA SER A 96 -4.55 -8.41 9.55
C SER A 96 -3.41 -8.06 8.58
N LEU A 97 -3.55 -6.97 7.83
CA LEU A 97 -2.48 -6.43 6.99
C LEU A 97 -1.23 -6.12 7.81
N PHE A 98 -1.37 -5.36 8.90
CA PHE A 98 -0.25 -5.03 9.77
C PHE A 98 0.37 -6.27 10.43
N LYS A 99 -0.44 -7.26 10.81
CA LYS A 99 0.07 -8.54 11.33
C LYS A 99 0.91 -9.28 10.29
N THR A 100 0.44 -9.34 9.04
CA THR A 100 1.15 -9.95 7.93
C THR A 100 2.45 -9.22 7.63
N ILE A 101 2.42 -7.88 7.52
CA ILE A 101 3.60 -7.06 7.27
C ILE A 101 4.67 -7.32 8.35
N LYS A 102 4.29 -7.24 9.64
CA LYS A 102 5.20 -7.52 10.75
C LYS A 102 5.80 -8.92 10.67
N SER A 103 4.97 -9.93 10.37
CA SER A 103 5.42 -11.32 10.25
C SER A 103 6.39 -11.53 9.09
N VAL A 104 6.20 -10.85 7.96
CA VAL A 104 7.09 -10.95 6.80
C VAL A 104 8.41 -10.23 7.08
N LEU A 105 8.34 -9.00 7.59
CA LEU A 105 9.54 -8.22 7.91
C LEU A 105 10.41 -8.89 8.98
N ALA A 106 9.82 -9.59 9.96
CA ALA A 106 10.55 -10.36 10.95
C ALA A 106 11.38 -11.53 10.36
N LYS A 107 11.00 -12.03 9.18
CA LYS A 107 11.71 -13.11 8.47
C LYS A 107 12.69 -12.58 7.40
N GLY A 108 12.74 -11.27 7.19
CA GLY A 108 13.41 -10.62 6.07
C GLY A 108 12.42 -10.28 4.96
N ALA A 109 12.48 -9.03 4.48
CA ALA A 109 11.59 -8.55 3.43
C ALA A 109 11.87 -9.28 2.10
N PRO A 110 10.82 -9.73 1.38
CA PRO A 110 10.96 -10.35 0.07
C PRO A 110 11.41 -9.33 -0.97
N ASP A 111 11.88 -9.84 -2.11
CA ASP A 111 11.94 -9.06 -3.33
C ASP A 111 10.50 -8.94 -3.88
N VAL A 112 10.06 -7.69 -4.08
CA VAL A 112 8.69 -7.31 -4.46
C VAL A 112 8.68 -6.76 -5.86
#